data_AF-A0A670J894-F1
#
_entry.id   AF-A0A670J894-F1
#
_cell.length_a   1.000
_cell.length_b   1.000
_cell.length_c   1.000
_cell.angle_alpha   90.00
_cell.angle_beta   90.00
_cell.angle_gamma   90.00
#
_symmetry.space_group_name_H-M   'P 1'
#
loop_
_entity.id
_entity.type
_entity.pdbx_description
1 polymer ?
#
loop_
_entity_poly.entity_id
_entity_poly.type
_entity_poly.pdbx_seq_one_letter_code
_entity_poly.pdbx_strand_id
1 'polypeptide(L)'
;SPDAQALPILLLAAFFLLVATPTASRRSNVGIASNTPACRPINVTIAAEKEDCLVCMPITTTICSGYCETRGVVLGKPGFKSPLGLERIVFNQRVCTYREVRYETTLLRGCPAGVDPIFTYPVAVSCHCDLCKVASSDCTVQGTGPNSCSLPNPFV
;
A
#
# COMPACT_ATOMS: atom_id res chain seq x y z
N SER A 1 15.94 16.40 -74.87
CA SER A 1 14.67 15.87 -74.36
C SER A 1 14.97 15.11 -73.07
N PRO A 2 14.67 15.68 -71.89
CA PRO A 2 15.13 15.15 -70.59
C PRO A 2 14.08 14.27 -69.87
N ASP A 3 13.06 13.77 -70.57
CA ASP A 3 11.85 13.22 -69.92
C ASP A 3 11.75 11.68 -69.88
N ALA A 4 12.85 10.94 -70.10
CA ALA A 4 12.82 9.47 -70.16
C ALA A 4 13.44 8.75 -68.94
N GLN A 5 14.00 9.47 -67.97
CA GLN A 5 14.72 8.89 -66.82
C GLN A 5 14.07 9.18 -65.45
N ALA A 6 12.97 9.93 -65.40
CA ALA A 6 12.32 10.33 -64.14
C ALA A 6 11.43 9.25 -63.52
N LEU A 7 10.86 8.35 -64.33
CA LEU A 7 9.93 7.31 -63.89
C LEU A 7 10.54 6.20 -63.01
N PRO A 8 11.73 5.63 -63.31
CA PRO A 8 12.33 4.60 -62.46
C PRO A 8 12.85 5.15 -61.12
N ILE A 9 13.27 6.42 -61.08
CA ILE A 9 13.77 7.07 -59.86
C ILE A 9 12.63 7.34 -58.88
N LEU A 10 11.46 7.78 -59.36
CA LEU A 10 10.26 7.95 -58.52
C LEU A 10 9.77 6.64 -57.90
N LEU A 11 9.82 5.54 -58.66
CA LEU A 11 9.39 4.21 -58.17
C LEU A 11 10.33 3.68 -57.09
N LEU A 12 11.64 3.88 -57.22
CA LEU A 12 12.61 3.50 -56.19
C LEU A 12 12.46 4.34 -54.92
N ALA A 13 12.23 5.66 -55.05
CA ALA A 13 11.99 6.54 -53.92
C ALA A 13 10.70 6.19 -53.14
N ALA A 14 9.63 5.81 -53.85
CA ALA A 14 8.38 5.35 -53.24
C ALA A 14 8.55 4.02 -52.49
N PHE A 15 9.38 3.11 -53.00
CA PHE A 15 9.70 1.85 -52.31
C PHE A 15 10.49 2.09 -51.01
N PHE A 16 11.46 3.00 -51.02
CA PHE A 16 12.20 3.37 -49.80
C PHE A 16 11.30 4.04 -48.74
N LEU A 17 10.32 4.85 -49.13
CA LEU A 17 9.36 5.46 -48.20
C LEU A 17 8.38 4.43 -47.59
N LEU A 18 8.02 3.37 -48.32
CA LEU A 18 7.19 2.28 -47.81
C LEU A 18 7.94 1.39 -46.81
N VAL A 19 9.25 1.17 -47.01
CA VAL A 19 10.06 0.28 -46.16
C VAL A 19 10.60 1.00 -44.90
N ALA A 20 10.71 2.34 -44.92
CA ALA A 20 11.26 3.12 -43.81
C ALA A 20 10.22 3.61 -42.78
N THR A 21 9.08 2.93 -42.63
CA THR A 21 8.23 3.18 -41.46
C THR A 21 8.79 2.39 -40.27
N PRO A 22 9.43 3.04 -39.27
CA PRO A 22 9.68 2.33 -38.03
C PRO A 22 8.31 2.03 -37.45
N THR A 23 7.91 0.77 -37.45
CA THR A 23 6.85 0.31 -36.55
C THR A 23 7.39 0.52 -35.14
N ALA A 24 7.19 1.72 -34.61
CA ALA A 24 7.31 2.01 -33.19
C ALA A 24 6.24 1.16 -32.52
N SER A 25 6.58 -0.11 -32.28
CA SER A 25 5.84 -1.01 -31.44
C SER A 25 5.90 -0.40 -30.05
N ARG A 26 4.94 0.49 -29.78
CA ARG A 26 4.68 0.98 -28.44
C ARG A 26 4.20 -0.25 -27.70
N ARG A 27 5.13 -0.94 -27.05
CA ARG A 27 4.84 -1.93 -26.04
C ARG A 27 4.15 -1.17 -24.92
N SER A 28 2.83 -1.04 -25.03
CA SER A 28 2.00 -0.69 -23.90
C SER A 28 2.25 -1.79 -22.88
N ASN A 29 3.10 -1.51 -21.90
CA ASN A 29 3.04 -2.23 -20.64
C ASN A 29 1.65 -1.94 -20.10
N VAL A 30 0.69 -2.80 -20.45
CA VAL A 30 -0.56 -2.92 -19.73
C VAL A 30 -0.15 -3.49 -18.38
N GLY A 31 0.28 -2.61 -17.47
CA GLY A 31 0.26 -2.92 -16.06
C GLY A 31 -1.18 -3.29 -15.75
N ILE A 32 -1.40 -4.54 -15.32
CA ILE A 32 -2.70 -4.96 -14.82
C ILE A 32 -3.01 -4.01 -13.68
N ALA A 33 -3.96 -3.10 -13.88
CA ALA A 33 -4.48 -2.25 -12.84
C ALA A 33 -5.24 -3.15 -11.86
N SER A 34 -4.51 -3.67 -10.87
CA SER A 34 -5.10 -4.32 -9.72
C SER A 34 -6.03 -3.32 -9.06
N ASN A 35 -7.32 -3.64 -8.96
CA ASN A 35 -8.35 -2.76 -8.39
C ASN A 35 -8.27 -2.68 -6.85
N THR A 36 -7.09 -2.95 -6.29
CA THR A 36 -6.80 -2.98 -4.85
C THR A 36 -6.33 -1.59 -4.39
N PRO A 37 -6.93 -1.00 -3.35
CA PRO A 37 -6.56 0.33 -2.90
C PRO A 37 -5.10 0.36 -2.43
N ALA A 38 -4.29 1.23 -3.03
CA ALA A 38 -2.92 1.46 -2.57
C ALA A 38 -2.89 1.94 -1.11
N CYS A 39 -1.79 1.69 -0.41
CA CYS A 39 -1.58 2.14 0.97
C CYS A 39 -1.83 3.65 1.13
N ARG A 40 -2.83 4.02 1.93
CA ARG A 40 -3.25 5.41 2.18
C ARG A 40 -3.99 5.55 3.51
N PRO A 41 -4.15 6.78 4.03
CA PRO A 41 -5.05 7.05 5.13
C PRO A 41 -6.50 6.74 4.74
N ILE A 42 -7.25 6.11 5.64
CA ILE A 42 -8.69 5.86 5.50
C ILE A 42 -9.41 6.27 6.78
N ASN A 43 -10.66 6.73 6.65
CA ASN A 43 -11.52 6.99 7.80
C ASN A 43 -12.05 5.67 8.36
N VAL A 44 -11.95 5.49 9.66
CA VAL A 44 -12.50 4.35 10.39
C VAL A 44 -13.13 4.83 11.69
N THR A 45 -14.00 4.02 12.25
CA THR A 45 -14.49 4.22 13.62
C THR A 45 -13.74 3.26 14.53
N ILE A 46 -13.07 3.82 15.54
CA ILE A 46 -12.46 3.06 16.62
C ILE A 46 -13.41 2.98 17.82
N ALA A 47 -13.34 1.90 18.59
CA ALA A 47 -13.97 1.83 19.90
C ALA A 47 -12.94 2.27 20.95
N ALA A 48 -13.13 3.47 21.51
CA ALA A 48 -12.28 3.99 22.56
C ALA A 48 -12.70 3.40 23.90
N GLU A 49 -11.82 2.58 24.45
CA GLU A 49 -11.95 1.88 25.71
C GLU A 49 -10.84 2.36 26.65
N LYS A 50 -11.19 2.63 27.91
CA LYS A 50 -10.23 2.97 28.95
C LYS A 50 -10.63 2.22 30.21
N GLU A 51 -9.62 1.73 30.93
CA GLU A 51 -9.80 1.09 32.22
C GLU A 51 -10.61 1.99 33.16
N ASP A 52 -11.44 1.36 34.00
CA ASP A 52 -12.36 2.00 34.95
C ASP A 52 -13.48 2.87 34.35
N CYS A 53 -13.54 3.04 33.02
CA CYS A 53 -14.71 3.60 32.34
C CYS A 53 -15.68 2.49 31.93
N LEU A 54 -16.98 2.73 32.11
CA LEU A 54 -18.01 1.68 31.99
C LEU A 54 -18.62 1.57 30.59
N VAL A 55 -18.22 2.43 29.66
CA VAL A 55 -18.78 2.52 28.30
C VAL A 55 -17.66 2.75 27.30
N CYS A 56 -17.76 2.11 26.14
CA CYS A 56 -16.88 2.36 25.01
C CYS A 56 -17.43 3.47 24.12
N MET A 57 -16.58 4.43 23.73
CA MET A 57 -16.99 5.53 22.88
C MET A 57 -16.56 5.29 21.42
N PRO A 58 -17.48 5.34 20.44
CA PRO A 58 -17.07 5.32 19.03
C PRO A 58 -16.42 6.66 18.66
N ILE A 59 -15.22 6.62 18.08
CA ILE A 59 -14.49 7.79 17.60
C ILE A 59 -14.14 7.58 16.13
N THR A 60 -14.50 8.54 15.27
CA THR A 60 -14.04 8.52 13.88
C THR A 60 -12.64 9.14 13.78
N THR A 61 -11.69 8.37 13.26
CA THR A 61 -10.29 8.80 13.06
C THR A 61 -9.77 8.30 11.71
N THR A 62 -8.57 8.74 11.31
CA THR A 62 -7.86 8.19 10.16
C THR A 62 -6.82 7.16 10.59
N ILE A 63 -6.76 6.02 9.89
CA ILE A 63 -5.70 5.00 10.05
C ILE A 63 -5.06 4.65 8.71
N CYS A 64 -3.93 3.95 8.72
CA CYS A 64 -3.32 3.45 7.50
C CYS A 64 -3.92 2.11 7.05
N SER A 65 -4.33 2.03 5.79
CA SER A 65 -4.83 0.81 5.17
C SER A 65 -4.56 0.77 3.67
N GLY A 66 -4.57 -0.43 3.11
CA GLY A 66 -4.31 -0.69 1.69
C GLY A 66 -3.13 -1.63 1.49
N TYR A 67 -2.75 -1.78 0.22
CA TYR A 67 -1.81 -2.80 -0.21
C TYR A 67 -0.41 -2.25 -0.47
N CYS A 68 0.59 -3.09 -0.19
CA CYS A 68 2.00 -2.85 -0.45
C CYS A 68 2.56 -3.92 -1.37
N GLU A 69 3.34 -3.50 -2.36
CA GLU A 69 4.01 -4.41 -3.28
C GLU A 69 5.06 -5.23 -2.51
N THR A 70 4.96 -6.56 -2.59
CA THR A 70 5.94 -7.49 -2.03
C THR A 70 6.78 -8.07 -3.16
N ARG A 71 8.10 -7.88 -3.10
CA ARG A 71 9.05 -8.48 -4.06
C ARG A 71 9.88 -9.55 -3.36
N GLY A 72 9.96 -10.72 -3.98
CA GLY A 72 10.92 -11.76 -3.62
C GLY A 72 12.24 -11.51 -4.33
N VAL A 73 13.36 -11.59 -3.59
CA VAL A 73 14.70 -11.58 -4.16
C VAL A 73 15.25 -13.00 -4.03
N VAL A 74 15.62 -13.62 -5.16
CA VAL A 74 16.30 -14.91 -5.16
C VAL A 74 17.77 -14.67 -4.82
N LEU A 75 18.19 -15.04 -3.60
CA LEU A 75 19.61 -15.05 -3.24
C LEU A 75 20.24 -16.34 -3.75
N GLY A 76 20.96 -16.23 -4.86
CA GLY A 76 21.81 -17.25 -5.45
C GLY A 76 22.90 -16.60 -6.29
N LYS A 77 24.07 -17.25 -6.39
CA LYS A 77 25.10 -16.83 -7.35
C LYS A 77 24.56 -17.11 -8.76
N PRO A 78 24.57 -16.14 -9.70
CA PRO A 78 24.20 -16.42 -11.08
C PRO A 78 25.10 -17.55 -11.61
N GLY A 79 24.50 -18.67 -12.05
CA GLY A 79 25.24 -19.84 -12.54
C GLY A 79 25.70 -20.84 -11.47
N PHE A 80 25.45 -20.61 -10.18
CA PHE A 80 25.70 -21.60 -9.12
C PHE A 80 24.37 -22.19 -8.63
N LYS A 81 24.01 -23.36 -9.16
CA LYS A 81 22.93 -24.17 -8.59
C LYS A 81 23.45 -24.79 -7.30
N SER A 82 22.84 -24.46 -6.17
CA SER A 82 23.12 -25.16 -4.91
C SER A 82 22.93 -26.67 -5.13
N PRO A 83 23.86 -27.54 -4.68
CA PRO A 83 23.70 -28.99 -4.79
C PRO A 83 22.41 -29.52 -4.13
N LEU A 84 21.84 -28.74 -3.20
CA LEU A 84 20.59 -29.03 -2.49
C LEU A 84 19.36 -28.34 -3.10
N GLY A 85 19.49 -27.62 -4.22
CA GLY A 85 18.37 -26.87 -4.82
C GLY A 85 17.84 -25.71 -3.97
N LEU A 86 18.50 -25.38 -2.86
CA LEU A 86 18.04 -24.36 -1.92
C LEU A 86 18.39 -22.95 -2.44
N GLU A 87 17.61 -22.45 -3.40
CA GLU A 87 17.56 -21.02 -3.68
C GLU A 87 16.92 -20.30 -2.50
N ARG A 88 17.66 -19.39 -1.84
CA ARG A 88 17.15 -18.68 -0.68
C ARG A 88 16.38 -17.46 -1.15
N ILE A 89 15.06 -17.56 -1.23
CA ILE A 89 14.21 -16.40 -1.53
C ILE A 89 14.08 -15.54 -0.28
N VAL A 90 14.55 -14.30 -0.35
CA VAL A 90 14.33 -13.28 0.68
C VAL A 90 13.21 -12.37 0.22
N PHE A 91 12.11 -12.38 0.96
CA PHE A 91 11.00 -11.48 0.69
C PHE A 91 11.23 -10.16 1.43
N ASN A 92 11.21 -9.05 0.70
CA ASN A 92 11.11 -7.73 1.31
C ASN A 92 9.62 -7.46 1.58
N GLN A 93 9.08 -8.12 2.60
CA GLN A 93 7.69 -7.95 3.02
C GLN A 93 7.53 -6.59 3.69
N ARG A 94 6.80 -5.69 3.01
CA ARG A 94 6.43 -4.37 3.53
C ARG A 94 4.96 -4.37 3.89
N VAL A 95 4.61 -3.67 4.95
CA VAL A 95 3.23 -3.46 5.39
C VAL A 95 2.84 -2.00 5.20
N CYS A 96 1.54 -1.73 5.06
CA CYS A 96 1.03 -0.37 5.07
C CYS A 96 1.03 0.13 6.52
N THR A 97 1.87 1.11 6.84
CA THR A 97 2.05 1.63 8.19
C THR A 97 2.11 3.16 8.21
N TYR A 98 2.11 3.73 9.41
CA TYR A 98 2.17 5.17 9.63
C TYR A 98 3.54 5.71 9.22
N ARG A 99 3.53 6.71 8.33
CA ARG A 99 4.70 7.56 8.06
C ARG A 99 4.73 8.70 9.07
N GLU A 100 3.60 9.39 9.18
CA GLU A 100 3.40 10.50 10.08
C GLU A 100 2.08 10.32 10.82
N VAL A 101 2.15 10.46 12.14
CA VAL A 101 1.03 10.28 13.06
C VAL A 101 0.91 11.50 13.94
N ARG A 102 -0.32 11.96 14.14
CA ARG A 102 -0.67 12.96 15.13
C ARG A 102 -1.49 12.29 16.23
N TYR A 103 -1.36 12.76 17.45
CA TYR A 103 -2.22 12.32 18.55
C TYR A 103 -3.28 13.36 18.85
N GLU A 104 -4.50 12.90 19.07
CA GLU A 104 -5.63 13.69 19.51
C GLU A 104 -6.15 13.18 20.85
N THR A 105 -6.79 14.06 21.61
CA THR A 105 -7.40 13.72 22.89
C THR A 105 -8.89 14.01 22.89
N THR A 106 -9.64 13.19 23.61
CA THR A 106 -11.07 13.41 23.87
C THR A 106 -11.42 13.01 25.30
N LEU A 107 -12.60 13.41 25.76
CA LEU A 107 -13.15 13.00 27.04
C LEU A 107 -14.11 11.83 26.82
N LEU A 108 -13.82 10.69 27.44
CA LEU A 108 -14.71 9.55 27.44
C LEU A 108 -15.93 9.82 28.33
N ARG A 109 -17.06 9.26 27.90
CA ARG A 109 -18.29 9.21 28.68
C ARG A 109 -18.29 7.91 29.49
N GLY A 110 -19.00 7.88 30.62
CA GLY A 110 -19.13 6.68 31.43
C GLY A 110 -17.98 6.41 32.41
N CYS A 111 -17.07 7.37 32.61
CA CYS A 111 -16.03 7.28 33.63
C CYS A 111 -16.57 7.78 34.99
N PRO A 112 -16.41 7.03 36.09
CA PRO A 112 -16.79 7.44 37.45
C PRO A 112 -16.04 8.67 37.97
N ALA A 113 -16.55 9.27 39.05
CA ALA A 113 -15.87 10.36 39.73
C ALA A 113 -14.50 9.91 40.26
N GLY A 114 -13.46 10.70 39.99
CA GLY A 114 -12.08 10.39 40.38
C GLY A 114 -11.27 9.59 39.34
N VAL A 115 -11.91 9.09 38.28
CA VAL A 115 -11.24 8.47 37.13
C VAL A 115 -10.93 9.55 36.09
N ASP A 116 -9.72 9.54 35.53
CA ASP A 116 -9.36 10.45 34.44
C ASP A 116 -10.11 10.05 33.15
N PRO A 117 -10.99 10.91 32.59
CA PRO A 117 -11.73 10.58 31.37
C PRO A 117 -10.93 10.84 30.08
N ILE A 118 -9.70 11.37 30.14
CA ILE A 118 -8.93 11.73 28.94
C ILE A 118 -8.47 10.47 28.20
N PHE A 119 -8.80 10.37 26.92
CA PHE A 119 -8.34 9.31 26.03
C PHE A 119 -7.56 9.89 24.87
N THR A 120 -6.38 9.34 24.59
CA THR A 120 -5.48 9.79 23.53
C THR A 120 -5.39 8.74 22.44
N TYR A 121 -5.58 9.13 21.18
CA TYR A 121 -5.61 8.20 20.05
C TYR A 121 -4.83 8.72 18.84
N PRO A 122 -4.29 7.82 17.99
CA PRO A 122 -3.55 8.20 16.80
C PRO A 122 -4.48 8.62 15.65
N VAL A 123 -3.99 9.55 14.84
CA VAL A 123 -4.60 10.06 13.61
C VAL A 123 -3.54 9.98 12.51
N ALA A 124 -3.79 9.16 11.49
CA ALA A 124 -2.90 9.03 10.33
C ALA A 124 -2.88 10.33 9.53
N VAL A 125 -1.74 11.01 9.52
CA VAL A 125 -1.48 12.16 8.64
C VAL A 125 -1.03 11.64 7.26
N SER A 126 -0.12 10.66 7.25
CA SER A 126 0.31 10.00 6.03
C SER A 126 0.73 8.55 6.26
N CYS A 127 0.66 7.74 5.19
CA CYS A 127 0.95 6.31 5.22
C CYS A 127 2.02 5.95 4.18
N HIS A 128 2.75 4.86 4.42
CA HIS A 128 3.71 4.32 3.45
C HIS A 128 3.90 2.82 3.62
N CYS A 129 4.54 2.22 2.62
CA CYS A 129 4.95 0.82 2.64
C CYS A 129 6.37 0.68 3.20
N ASP A 130 6.48 0.07 4.37
CA ASP A 130 7.74 -0.10 5.10
C ASP A 130 7.73 -1.35 5.96
N LEU A 131 8.83 -1.62 6.65
CA LEU A 131 8.90 -2.66 7.66
C LEU A 131 7.95 -2.32 8.83
N CYS A 132 7.31 -3.34 9.37
CA CYS A 132 6.49 -3.18 10.56
C CYS A 132 7.36 -2.79 11.77
N LYS A 133 7.02 -1.67 12.42
CA LYS A 133 7.75 -1.15 13.57
C LYS A 133 7.21 -1.75 14.87
N VAL A 134 7.85 -2.82 15.35
CA VAL A 134 7.46 -3.51 16.60
C VAL A 134 7.47 -2.61 17.84
N ALA A 135 8.21 -1.50 17.83
CA ALA A 135 8.25 -0.56 18.94
C ALA A 135 6.95 0.26 19.11
N SER A 136 6.13 0.35 18.06
CA SER A 136 4.92 1.20 18.05
C SER A 136 3.69 0.50 17.48
N SER A 137 3.82 -0.76 17.07
CA SER A 137 2.77 -1.49 16.36
C SER A 137 2.91 -2.99 16.57
N ASP A 138 1.77 -3.65 16.79
CA ASP A 138 1.72 -5.11 16.87
C ASP A 138 1.75 -5.71 15.46
N CYS A 139 2.85 -6.36 15.13
CA CYS A 139 3.07 -6.96 13.82
C CYS A 139 2.42 -8.35 13.75
N THR A 140 1.10 -8.38 13.57
CA THR A 140 0.31 -9.63 13.48
C THR A 140 -0.38 -9.76 12.12
N VAL A 141 -0.87 -10.96 11.80
CA VAL A 141 -1.66 -11.20 10.58
C VAL A 141 -3.06 -10.59 10.70
N GLN A 142 -3.67 -10.67 11.89
CA GLN A 142 -5.00 -10.17 12.17
C GLN A 142 -5.07 -9.67 13.61
N GLY A 143 -5.60 -8.46 13.78
CA GLY A 143 -5.95 -7.89 15.09
C GLY A 143 -7.43 -8.12 15.43
N THR A 144 -7.85 -7.65 16.60
CA THR A 144 -9.26 -7.67 17.04
C THR A 144 -10.18 -6.79 16.19
N GLY A 145 -9.59 -5.78 15.54
CA GLY A 145 -10.29 -4.79 14.71
C GLY A 145 -10.43 -3.43 15.41
N PRO A 146 -10.54 -2.32 14.65
CA PRO A 146 -10.54 -0.98 15.22
C PRO A 146 -11.75 -0.69 16.13
N ASN A 147 -12.89 -1.32 15.85
CA ASN A 147 -14.15 -1.11 16.56
C ASN A 147 -14.44 -2.18 17.64
N SER A 148 -13.44 -2.98 18.04
CA SER A 148 -13.61 -3.97 19.10
C SER A 148 -13.59 -3.31 20.48
N CYS A 149 -14.52 -3.70 21.35
CA CYS A 149 -14.58 -3.29 22.75
C CYS A 149 -14.76 -4.54 23.63
N SER A 150 -14.08 -4.59 24.77
CA SER A 150 -14.10 -5.77 25.66
C SER A 150 -15.27 -5.75 26.65
N LEU A 151 -15.91 -4.59 26.85
CA LEU A 151 -17.03 -4.44 27.77
C LEU A 151 -18.28 -5.22 27.31
N PRO A 152 -19.01 -5.87 28.25
CA PRO A 152 -20.19 -6.68 27.91
C PRO A 152 -21.38 -5.83 27.40
N ASN A 153 -21.47 -4.56 27.83
CA ASN A 153 -22.51 -3.60 27.43
C ASN A 153 -21.87 -2.29 26.92
N PRO A 154 -21.26 -2.30 25.71
CA PRO A 154 -20.28 -1.27 25.31
C PRO A 154 -20.87 0.08 24.90
N PHE A 155 -22.17 0.17 24.59
CA PHE A 155 -22.82 1.37 24.05
C PHE A 155 -24.13 1.73 24.77
N VAL A 156 -24.31 1.26 26.01
CA VAL A 156 -25.51 1.47 26.82
C VAL A 156 -25.42 2.77 27.62
#